data_AF-A0A1F2UP24-F1
#
_entry.id   AF-A0A1F2UP24-F1
#
_cell.length_a   1.000
_cell.length_b   1.000
_cell.length_c   1.000
_cell.angle_alpha   90.00
_cell.angle_beta   90.00
_cell.angle_gamma   90.00
#
_symmetry.space_group_name_H-M   'P 1'
#
loop_
_entity.id
_entity.type
_entity.pdbx_description
1 polymer ?
#
loop_
_entity_poly.entity_id
_entity_poly.type
_entity_poly.pdbx_seq_one_letter_code
_entity_poly.pdbx_strand_id
1 'polypeptide(L)' 'MKRKKIPFLDPFSKDAKKRWDKIPKWARAKIVDNVYCGKCMGAVSIVLETAKMQNANLILRGKCKTCGHEVCSLVEPERD' A
#
# COMPACT_ATOMS: atom_id res chain seq x y z
N MET A 1 27.67 -12.76 -13.76
CA MET A 1 26.83 -12.96 -12.56
C MET A 1 25.36 -12.79 -12.97
N LYS A 2 24.56 -13.86 -13.04
CA LYS A 2 23.15 -13.76 -13.44
C LYS A 2 22.32 -13.30 -12.23
N ARG A 3 21.69 -12.11 -12.31
CA ARG A 3 20.71 -11.66 -11.31
C ARG A 3 19.56 -12.66 -11.31
N LYS A 4 19.41 -13.44 -10.24
CA LYS A 4 18.22 -14.27 -10.03
C LYS A 4 17.02 -13.33 -9.97
N LYS A 5 16.09 -13.42 -10.93
CA LYS A 5 14.79 -12.76 -10.83
C LYS A 5 14.03 -13.47 -9.72
N ILE A 6 14.09 -12.92 -8.51
CA ILE A 6 13.16 -13.30 -7.44
C ILE A 6 11.78 -12.87 -7.94
N PRO A 7 10.80 -13.78 -8.08
CA PRO A 7 9.45 -13.36 -8.46
C PRO A 7 8.97 -12.38 -7.40
N PHE A 8 8.68 -11.15 -7.83
CA PHE A 8 8.08 -10.15 -6.97
C PHE A 8 6.71 -10.70 -6.58
N LEU A 9 6.56 -11.15 -5.35
CA LEU A 9 5.31 -11.69 -4.84
C LEU A 9 4.26 -10.58 -4.92
N ASP A 10 3.07 -10.90 -5.43
CA ASP A 10 1.95 -9.94 -5.41
C ASP A 10 1.66 -9.58 -3.95
N PRO A 11 1.77 -8.31 -3.53
CA PRO A 11 1.57 -7.92 -2.14
C PRO A 11 0.10 -8.06 -1.69
N PHE A 12 -0.84 -8.21 -2.62
CA PHE A 12 -2.27 -8.27 -2.30
C PHE A 12 -2.75 -9.68 -1.98
N SER A 13 -3.53 -9.80 -0.90
CA SER A 13 -4.44 -10.95 -0.78
C SER A 13 -5.54 -10.89 -1.86
N LYS A 14 -6.17 -12.03 -2.16
CA LYS A 14 -7.21 -12.11 -3.20
C LYS A 14 -8.32 -11.08 -3.02
N ASP A 15 -8.83 -10.91 -1.79
CA ASP A 15 -9.92 -9.96 -1.53
C ASP A 15 -9.43 -8.50 -1.43
N ALA A 16 -8.20 -8.29 -0.98
CA ALA A 16 -7.56 -6.97 -1.04
C ALA A 16 -7.40 -6.50 -2.49
N LYS A 17 -6.99 -7.40 -3.40
CA LYS A 17 -6.85 -7.09 -4.83
C LYS A 17 -8.19 -6.70 -5.45
N LYS A 18 -9.26 -7.46 -5.17
CA LYS A 18 -10.62 -7.13 -5.62
C LYS A 18 -11.06 -5.74 -5.13
N ARG A 19 -10.84 -5.43 -3.85
CA ARG A 19 -11.16 -4.11 -3.27
C ARG A 19 -10.34 -3.00 -3.93
N TRP A 20 -9.03 -3.23 -4.10
CA TRP A 20 -8.11 -2.27 -4.72
C TRP A 20 -8.48 -1.95 -6.18
N ASP A 21 -8.89 -2.96 -6.95
CA ASP A 21 -9.22 -2.79 -8.35
C ASP A 21 -10.48 -1.96 -8.60
N LYS A 22 -11.41 -1.92 -7.62
CA LYS A 22 -12.58 -1.04 -7.65
C LYS A 22 -12.22 0.44 -7.47
N ILE A 23 -11.07 0.74 -6.87
CA ILE A 23 -10.62 2.11 -6.65
C ILE A 23 -10.14 2.70 -7.99
N PRO A 24 -10.60 3.89 -8.40
CA PRO A 24 -10.12 4.56 -9.60
C PRO A 24 -8.59 4.70 -9.59
N LYS A 25 -7.95 4.56 -10.76
CA LYS A 25 -6.47 4.60 -10.88
C LYS A 25 -5.87 5.87 -10.26
N TRP A 26 -6.50 7.03 -10.46
CA TRP A 26 -6.05 8.29 -9.87
C TRP A 26 -6.08 8.27 -8.33
N ALA A 27 -7.09 7.65 -7.75
CA ALA A 27 -7.25 7.55 -6.30
C ALA A 27 -6.25 6.55 -5.72
N ARG A 28 -6.01 5.43 -6.41
CA ARG A 28 -4.92 4.48 -6.08
C ARG A 28 -3.56 5.15 -6.02
N ALA A 29 -3.23 5.98 -7.01
CA ALA A 29 -1.98 6.75 -7.03
C ALA A 29 -1.88 7.68 -5.80
N LYS A 30 -2.93 8.46 -5.52
CA LYS A 30 -2.96 9.31 -4.31
C LYS A 30 -2.78 8.51 -3.01
N ILE A 31 -3.40 7.34 -2.89
CA ILE A 31 -3.29 6.51 -1.68
C ILE A 31 -1.85 6.04 -1.45
N VAL A 32 -1.14 5.61 -2.51
CA VAL A 32 0.24 5.13 -2.36
C VAL A 32 1.27 6.25 -2.28
N ASP A 33 0.97 7.43 -2.80
CA ASP A 33 1.90 8.59 -2.80
C ASP A 33 1.69 9.56 -1.63
N ASN A 34 0.62 9.38 -0.84
CA ASN A 34 0.27 10.28 0.26
C ASN A 34 0.08 9.54 1.59
N VAL A 35 1.07 8.72 1.96
CA VAL A 35 1.09 8.00 3.24
C VAL A 35 1.84 8.84 4.27
N TYR A 36 1.28 9.03 5.47
CA TYR A 36 1.97 9.77 6.51
C TYR A 36 3.10 8.93 7.12
N CYS A 37 4.32 9.47 7.15
CA CYS A 37 5.46 8.86 7.82
C CYS A 37 5.81 9.64 9.09
N GLY A 38 5.68 9.00 10.24
CA GLY A 38 6.02 9.61 11.53
C GLY A 38 7.50 10.03 11.66
N LYS A 39 8.42 9.36 10.95
CA LYS A 39 9.85 9.70 10.95
C LYS A 39 10.18 10.89 10.04
N CYS A 40 9.52 11.00 8.90
CA CYS A 40 9.68 12.16 8.00
C CYS A 40 8.79 13.34 8.39
N MET A 41 7.83 13.12 9.30
CA MET A 41 6.82 14.09 9.73
C MET A 41 6.03 14.67 8.55
N GLY A 42 5.67 13.81 7.59
CA GLY A 42 5.01 14.27 6.37
C GLY A 42 4.52 13.15 5.45
N ALA A 43 3.83 13.57 4.39
CA ALA A 43 3.35 12.72 3.32
C ALA A 43 4.51 12.18 2.47
N VAL A 44 4.49 10.87 2.21
CA VAL A 44 5.50 10.16 1.42
C VAL A 44 4.84 9.08 0.56
N SER A 45 5.57 8.61 -0.46
CA SER A 45 5.22 7.37 -1.15
C SER A 45 5.58 6.14 -0.32
N ILE A 46 4.72 5.11 -0.37
CA ILE A 46 4.95 3.79 0.20
C ILE A 46 5.58 2.84 -0.81
N VAL A 47 6.61 2.10 -0.39
CA VAL A 47 7.03 0.86 -1.05
C VAL A 47 6.19 -0.27 -0.45
N LEU A 48 5.17 -0.71 -1.19
CA LEU A 48 4.16 -1.65 -0.71
C LEU A 48 4.76 -3.05 -0.52
N GLU A 49 4.58 -3.62 0.67
CA GLU A 49 5.02 -4.98 1.01
C GLU A 49 3.83 -5.93 1.17
N THR A 50 2.74 -5.47 1.79
CA THR A 50 1.51 -6.25 1.92
C THR A 50 0.25 -5.39 1.83
N ALA A 51 -0.83 -5.97 1.31
CA ALA A 51 -2.15 -5.39 1.26
C ALA A 51 -3.19 -6.45 1.64
N LYS A 52 -3.93 -6.22 2.74
CA LYS A 52 -4.89 -7.18 3.31
C LYS A 52 -6.16 -6.47 3.78
N MET A 53 -7.28 -7.17 3.69
CA MET A 53 -8.52 -6.72 4.34
C MET A 53 -8.45 -7.01 5.84
N GLN A 54 -8.83 -6.04 6.67
CA GLN A 54 -8.96 -6.17 8.13
C GLN A 54 -10.19 -5.40 8.58
N ASN A 55 -11.16 -6.06 9.22
CA ASN A 55 -12.39 -5.43 9.72
C ASN A 55 -13.07 -4.51 8.67
N ALA A 56 -13.30 -5.03 7.46
CA ALA A 56 -13.81 -4.32 6.28
C ALA A 56 -12.93 -3.21 5.68
N ASN A 57 -11.79 -2.88 6.29
CA ASN A 57 -10.83 -1.90 5.76
C ASN A 57 -9.77 -2.58 4.90
N LEU A 58 -9.29 -1.90 3.87
CA LEU A 58 -8.09 -2.32 3.14
C LEU A 58 -6.87 -1.66 3.79
N ILE A 59 -5.96 -2.47 4.33
CA ILE A 59 -4.75 -2.01 4.98
C ILE A 59 -3.55 -2.27 4.08
N LEU A 60 -2.87 -1.19 3.69
CA LEU A 60 -1.60 -1.21 2.97
C LEU A 60 -0.46 -1.06 3.97
N ARG A 61 0.53 -1.95 3.94
CA ARG A 61 1.74 -1.89 4.79
C ARG A 61 2.98 -1.96 3.94
N GLY A 62 4.01 -1.25 4.39
CA GLY A 62 5.28 -1.20 3.69
C GLY A 62 6.25 -0.24 4.33
N LYS A 63 7.18 0.26 3.51
CA LYS A 63 8.24 1.17 3.96
C LYS A 63 8.09 2.54 3.31
N CYS A 64 8.42 3.58 4.05
CA CYS A 64 8.58 4.94 3.54
C CYS A 64 9.67 4.93 2.46
N LYS A 65 9.34 5.38 1.24
CA LYS A 65 10.28 5.44 0.13
C LYS A 65 11.47 6.39 0.41
N THR A 66 11.28 7.37 1.29
CA THR A 66 12.30 8.37 1.63
C THR A 66 13.30 7.87 2.68
N CYS A 67 12.83 7.27 3.78
CA CYS A 67 13.67 6.95 4.94
C CYS A 67 13.67 5.48 5.36
N GLY A 68 12.92 4.62 4.68
CA GLY A 68 12.81 3.19 4.97
C GLY A 68 12.03 2.84 6.24
N HIS A 69 11.48 3.82 6.97
CA HIS A 69 10.68 3.57 8.17
C HIS A 69 9.36 2.87 7.84
N GLU A 70 8.83 2.10 8.78
CA GLU A 70 7.54 1.42 8.60
C GLU A 70 6.40 2.42 8.50
N VAL A 71 5.52 2.20 7.53
CA VAL A 71 4.34 3.01 7.31
C VAL A 71 3.16 2.13 6.92
N CYS A 72 1.96 2.62 7.18
CA CYS A 72 0.73 2.00 6.71
C CYS A 72 -0.27 3.06 6.23
N SER A 73 -1.14 2.64 5.33
CA SER A 73 -2.28 3.45 4.86
C SER A 73 -3.56 2.63 4.99
N LEU A 74 -4.58 3.23 5.57
CA LEU A 74 -5.90 2.63 5.73
C LEU A 74 -6.84 3.20 4.67
N VAL A 75 -7.53 2.32 3.96
CA VAL A 75 -8.60 2.67 3.04
C VAL A 75 -9.91 2.15 3.63
N GLU A 76 -10.77 3.08 4.04
CA GLU A 76 -12.09 2.80 4.58
C GLU A 76 -12.98 2.04 3.58
N PRO A 77 -13.99 1.30 4.05
CA PRO A 77 -15.08 0.85 3.20
C PRO A 77 -15.76 2.05 2.52
N GLU A 78 -16.41 1.78 1.39
CA GLU A 78 -17.34 2.74 0.80
C GLU A 78 -18.49 2.96 1.79
N ARG A 79 -18.86 4.23 2.03
CA ARG A 79 -20.04 4.56 2.82
C ARG A 79 -21.24 4.55 1.88
N ASP A 80 -22.27 3.82 2.27
CA ASP A 80 -23.57 3.81 1.58
C ASP A 80 -24.32 5.15 1.76
#